data_AF-A0A4Y2W1M5-F1
#
_entry.id   AF-A0A4Y2W1M5-F1
#
_cell.length_a   1.000
_cell.length_b   1.000
_cell.length_c   1.000
_cell.angle_alpha   90.00
_cell.angle_beta   90.00
_cell.angle_gamma   90.00
#
_symmetry.space_group_name_H-M   'P 1'
#
loop_
_entity.id
_entity.type
_entity.pdbx_description
1 polymer ?
#
loop_
_entity_poly.entity_id
_entity_poly.type
_entity_poly.pdbx_seq_one_letter_code
_entity_poly.pdbx_strand_id
1 'polypeptide(L)'
;RTLPSRDEKIVPEYVEACLNVAKKHNLESINVYEEMKKDEDWPRFLIDGLHFTSDGATLIYELLKPILEKKIDASEMLMPDWRDISSVKPEDASKSVPV
;
A
#
# COMPACT_ATOMS: atom_id res chain seq x y z
N ARG A 1 12.27 10.13 -29.50
CA ARG A 1 11.45 9.26 -28.62
C ARG A 1 10.09 9.94 -28.50
N THR A 2 9.02 9.30 -28.95
CA THR A 2 7.65 9.80 -28.77
C THR A 2 7.24 9.54 -27.33
N LEU A 3 6.66 10.53 -26.64
CA LEU A 3 6.12 10.31 -25.31
C LEU A 3 4.88 9.42 -25.41
N PRO A 4 4.67 8.48 -24.48
CA PRO A 4 3.44 7.69 -24.44
C PRO A 4 2.23 8.62 -24.27
N SER A 5 1.14 8.29 -24.97
CA SER A 5 -0.14 8.99 -24.85
C SER A 5 -0.66 8.86 -23.42
N ARG A 6 -1.08 9.98 -22.82
CA ARG A 6 -1.72 10.02 -21.50
C ARG A 6 -3.24 9.95 -21.65
N ASP A 7 -3.73 8.91 -22.31
CA ASP A 7 -5.16 8.67 -22.49
C ASP A 7 -5.68 7.77 -21.37
N GLU A 8 -6.75 8.19 -20.69
CA GLU A 8 -7.42 7.40 -19.65
C GLU A 8 -7.88 6.03 -20.19
N LYS A 9 -8.19 5.94 -21.49
CA LYS A 9 -8.62 4.71 -22.15
C LYS A 9 -7.59 3.58 -22.06
N ILE A 10 -6.31 3.90 -21.83
CA ILE A 10 -5.23 2.91 -21.69
C ILE A 10 -5.19 2.33 -20.27
N VAL A 11 -5.76 3.02 -19.27
CA VAL A 11 -5.70 2.61 -17.86
C VAL A 11 -6.29 1.21 -17.65
N PRO A 12 -7.49 0.86 -18.17
CA PRO A 12 -8.04 -0.49 -18.02
C PRO A 12 -7.14 -1.59 -18.59
N GLU A 13 -6.54 -1.36 -19.76
CA GLU A 13 -5.62 -2.32 -20.39
C GLU A 13 -4.38 -2.58 -19.52
N TYR A 14 -3.84 -1.51 -18.93
CA TYR A 14 -2.67 -1.63 -18.07
C TYR A 14 -3.00 -2.26 -16.71
N VAL A 15 -4.18 -1.96 -16.16
CA VAL A 15 -4.71 -2.62 -14.96
C VAL A 15 -4.82 -4.13 -15.21
N GLU A 16 -5.42 -4.55 -16.33
CA GLU A 16 -5.56 -5.96 -16.67
C GLU A 16 -4.19 -6.65 -16.81
N ALA A 17 -3.23 -5.99 -17.48
CA ALA A 17 -1.86 -6.49 -17.61
C ALA A 17 -1.21 -6.71 -16.23
N CYS A 18 -1.34 -5.76 -15.30
CA CYS A 18 -0.83 -5.88 -13.93
C CYS A 18 -1.49 -7.02 -13.15
N LEU A 19 -2.82 -7.16 -13.24
CA LEU A 19 -3.55 -8.25 -12.57
C LEU A 19 -3.15 -9.62 -13.12
N ASN A 20 -2.92 -9.73 -14.43
CA ASN A 20 -2.45 -10.96 -15.06
C ASN A 20 -1.05 -11.36 -14.57
N VAL A 21 -0.14 -10.39 -14.39
CA VAL A 21 1.19 -10.65 -13.80
C VAL A 21 1.05 -11.10 -12.34
N ALA A 22 0.26 -10.39 -11.53
CA ALA A 22 0.04 -10.78 -10.13
C ALA A 22 -0.51 -12.21 -10.02
N LYS A 23 -1.53 -12.54 -10.82
CA LYS A 23 -2.11 -13.88 -10.91
C LYS A 23 -1.08 -14.94 -11.32
N LYS A 24 -0.26 -14.67 -12.34
CA LYS A 24 0.81 -15.58 -12.80
C LYS A 24 1.80 -15.92 -11.68
N HIS A 25 2.04 -14.98 -10.76
CA HIS A 25 2.98 -15.13 -9.66
C HIS A 25 2.31 -15.45 -8.31
N ASN A 26 1.01 -15.76 -8.29
CA ASN A 26 0.22 -16.00 -7.07
C ASN A 26 0.37 -14.87 -6.03
N LEU A 27 0.40 -13.61 -6.50
CA LEU A 27 0.47 -12.43 -5.65
C LEU A 27 -0.94 -11.85 -5.45
N GLU A 28 -1.21 -11.37 -4.24
CA GLU A 28 -2.40 -10.56 -3.98
C GLU A 28 -2.26 -9.20 -4.70
N SER A 29 -3.35 -8.73 -5.31
CA SER A 29 -3.38 -7.49 -6.08
C SER A 29 -4.70 -6.77 -5.91
N ILE A 30 -4.67 -5.44 -6.01
CA ILE A 30 -5.83 -4.56 -5.85
C ILE A 30 -6.05 -3.78 -7.15
N ASN A 31 -7.28 -3.78 -7.65
CA ASN A 31 -7.67 -2.93 -8.77
C ASN A 31 -8.15 -1.56 -8.28
N VAL A 32 -7.19 -0.69 -7.94
CA VAL A 32 -7.49 0.66 -7.41
C VAL A 32 -8.39 1.46 -8.34
N TYR A 33 -8.21 1.35 -9.66
CA TYR A 33 -8.98 2.10 -10.64
C TYR A 33 -10.48 1.77 -10.56
N GLU A 34 -10.81 0.48 -10.49
CA GLU A 34 -12.19 0.03 -10.38
C GLU A 34 -12.79 0.37 -9.01
N GLU A 35 -12.03 0.20 -7.92
CA GLU A 35 -12.49 0.57 -6.57
C GLU A 35 -12.82 2.07 -6.47
N MET A 36 -11.94 2.92 -7.01
CA MET A 36 -12.13 4.36 -7.04
C MET A 36 -13.39 4.76 -7.84
N LYS A 37 -13.62 4.12 -9.00
CA LYS A 37 -14.75 4.41 -9.89
C LYS A 37 -16.12 3.93 -9.39
N LYS A 38 -16.18 3.19 -8.27
CA LYS A 38 -17.46 2.85 -7.63
C LYS A 38 -18.11 4.08 -6.97
N ASP A 39 -17.35 5.12 -6.68
CA ASP A 39 -17.85 6.40 -6.18
C ASP A 39 -18.27 7.29 -7.37
N GLU A 40 -19.47 7.86 -7.32
CA GLU A 40 -19.96 8.78 -8.35
C GLU A 40 -19.13 10.07 -8.40
N ASP A 41 -18.56 10.49 -7.26
CA ASP A 41 -17.66 11.64 -7.13
C ASP A 41 -16.19 11.20 -7.05
N TRP A 42 -15.81 10.14 -7.77
CA TRP A 42 -14.43 9.65 -7.81
C TRP A 42 -13.34 10.70 -8.10
N PRO A 43 -13.58 11.81 -8.86
CA PRO A 43 -12.53 12.81 -9.07
C PRO A 43 -12.01 13.42 -7.76
N ARG A 44 -12.80 13.41 -6.67
CA ARG A 44 -12.38 13.88 -5.34
C ARG A 44 -11.15 13.14 -4.79
N PHE A 45 -10.89 11.92 -5.27
CA PHE A 45 -9.73 11.15 -4.87
C PHE A 45 -8.42 11.64 -5.48
N LEU A 46 -8.46 12.56 -6.45
CA LEU A 46 -7.28 13.05 -7.17
C LEU A 46 -7.10 14.58 -7.02
N ILE A 47 -5.86 15.02 -6.86
CA ILE A 47 -5.49 16.44 -6.71
C ILE A 47 -5.52 17.13 -8.08
N ASP A 48 -4.82 16.55 -9.04
CA ASP A 48 -4.54 17.11 -10.37
C ASP A 48 -4.98 16.16 -11.50
N GLY A 49 -5.86 15.21 -11.17
CA GLY A 49 -6.26 14.13 -12.07
C GLY A 49 -5.25 12.97 -12.15
N LEU A 50 -4.19 12.97 -11.34
CA LEU A 50 -3.21 11.87 -11.27
C LEU A 50 -2.80 11.52 -9.84
N HIS A 51 -2.36 12.49 -9.04
CA HIS A 51 -1.90 12.27 -7.67
C HIS A 51 -3.08 12.18 -6.71
N PHE A 52 -3.00 11.32 -5.69
CA PHE A 52 -4.09 11.15 -4.72
C PHE A 52 -4.23 12.33 -3.76
N THR A 53 -5.47 12.68 -3.43
CA THR A 53 -5.82 13.53 -2.27
C THR A 53 -5.68 12.73 -0.97
N SER A 54 -5.96 13.37 0.17
CA SER A 54 -6.10 12.65 1.45
C SER A 54 -7.18 11.57 1.38
N ASP A 55 -8.30 11.85 0.72
CA ASP A 55 -9.37 10.87 0.54
C ASP A 55 -8.90 9.69 -0.33
N GLY A 56 -8.18 9.99 -1.42
CA GLY A 56 -7.60 8.97 -2.29
C GLY A 56 -6.59 8.09 -1.56
N ALA A 57 -5.70 8.69 -0.77
CA ALA A 57 -4.73 7.97 0.05
C ALA A 57 -5.43 7.11 1.13
N THR A 58 -6.53 7.60 1.71
CA THR A 58 -7.34 6.84 2.68
C THR A 58 -7.99 5.61 2.02
N LEU A 59 -8.54 5.75 0.81
CA LEU A 59 -9.04 4.61 0.04
C LEU A 59 -7.96 3.55 -0.16
N ILE A 60 -6.75 3.94 -0.56
CA ILE A 60 -5.62 3.02 -0.72
C ILE A 60 -5.29 2.30 0.59
N TYR A 61 -5.24 3.04 1.69
CA TYR A 61 -4.97 2.46 3.01
C TYR A 61 -6.00 1.40 3.39
N GLU A 62 -7.30 1.69 3.26
CA GLU A 62 -8.37 0.74 3.62
C GLU A 62 -8.35 -0.51 2.73
N LEU A 63 -8.00 -0.38 1.44
CA LEU A 63 -7.87 -1.52 0.53
C LEU A 63 -6.65 -2.40 0.87
N LEU A 64 -5.53 -1.80 1.29
CA LEU A 64 -4.29 -2.52 1.61
C LEU A 64 -4.31 -3.17 2.99
N LYS A 65 -4.93 -2.52 3.97
CA LYS A 65 -4.96 -2.94 5.37
C LYS A 65 -5.30 -4.43 5.57
N PRO A 66 -6.39 -5.00 5.03
CA PRO A 66 -6.73 -6.40 5.25
C PRO A 66 -5.76 -7.40 4.60
N ILE A 67 -4.97 -6.96 3.61
CA ILE A 67 -3.91 -7.79 3.00
C ILE A 67 -2.67 -7.77 3.90
N LEU A 68 -2.31 -6.60 4.42
CA LEU A 68 -1.16 -6.42 5.28
C LEU A 68 -1.36 -7.09 6.65
N GLU A 69 -2.54 -6.98 7.25
CA GLU A 69 -2.86 -7.61 8.55
C GLU A 69 -2.75 -9.14 8.53
N LYS A 70 -2.83 -9.78 7.35
CA LYS A 70 -2.60 -11.22 7.18
C LYS A 70 -1.13 -11.59 7.05
N LYS A 71 -0.28 -10.62 6.72
CA LYS A 71 1.14 -10.83 6.38
C LYS A 71 2.10 -10.28 7.43
N ILE A 72 1.64 -9.31 8.22
CA ILE A 72 2.44 -8.59 9.20
C ILE A 72 1.85 -8.87 10.57
N ASP A 73 2.68 -9.36 11.49
CA ASP A 73 2.32 -9.41 12.89
C ASP A 73 2.39 -7.99 13.48
N ALA A 74 1.24 -7.39 13.75
CA ALA A 74 1.16 -6.05 14.33
C ALA A 74 1.74 -5.97 15.75
N SER A 75 1.97 -7.12 16.40
CA SER A 75 2.60 -7.20 17.72
C SER A 75 4.14 -7.27 17.66
N GLU A 76 4.72 -7.46 16.47
CA GLU A 76 6.15 -7.57 16.26
C GLU A 76 6.82 -6.18 16.24
N MET A 77 6.98 -5.59 17.43
CA MET A 77 7.86 -4.45 17.60
C MET A 77 9.31 -4.94 17.61
N LEU A 78 10.09 -4.54 16.60
CA LEU A 78 11.49 -4.94 16.42
C LEU A 78 12.37 -4.59 17.63
N MET A 79 12.05 -3.47 18.29
CA MET A 79 12.72 -2.99 19.49
C MET A 79 11.74 -3.00 20.67
N PRO A 80 12.22 -3.10 21.92
CA PRO A 80 11.39 -2.87 23.10
C PRO A 80 10.87 -1.43 23.15
N ASP A 81 9.82 -1.23 23.93
CA ASP A 81 9.29 0.12 24.16
C ASP A 81 10.37 0.94 24.86
N TRP A 82 10.48 2.23 24.53
CA TRP A 82 11.50 3.10 25.13
C TRP A 82 11.40 3.18 26.66
N ARG A 83 10.21 2.95 27.22
CA ARG A 83 9.97 2.88 28.67
C ARG A 83 10.60 1.66 29.32
N ASP A 84 10.84 0.62 28.54
CA ASP A 84 11.42 -0.65 28.99
C ASP A 84 12.95 -0.67 28.80
N ILE A 85 13.53 0.39 28.25
CA ILE A 85 14.98 0.53 28.03
C ILE A 85 15.62 1.17 29.28
N SER A 86 16.62 0.50 29.85
CA SER A 86 17.43 1.05 30.94
C SER A 86 18.21 2.28 30.47
N SER A 87 18.10 3.40 31.19
CA SER A 87 18.89 4.61 30.90
C SER A 87 20.37 4.47 31.23
N VAL A 88 20.75 3.44 32.00
CA VAL A 88 22.13 3.19 32.43
C VAL A 88 22.85 2.25 31.47
N LYS A 89 22.11 1.31 30.87
CA LYS A 89 22.63 0.32 29.91
C LYS A 89 21.60 0.03 28.81
N PRO A 90 21.35 1.00 27.91
CA PRO A 90 20.35 0.85 26.85
C PRO A 90 20.71 -0.25 25.83
N GLU A 91 21.99 -0.61 25.70
CA GLU A 91 22.49 -1.65 24.81
C GLU A 91 22.03 -3.07 25.20
N ASP A 92 21.68 -3.28 26.47
CA ASP A 92 21.19 -4.58 26.95
C ASP A 92 19.75 -4.87 26.46
N ALA A 93 19.04 -3.85 25.96
CA ALA A 93 17.65 -3.93 25.50
C ALA A 93 17.48 -4.62 24.13
N SER A 94 18.40 -5.51 23.74
CA SER A 94 18.29 -6.25 22.48
C SER A 94 17.26 -7.39 22.62
N LYS A 95 16.30 -7.46 21.67
CA LYS A 95 15.68 -8.74 21.34
C LYS A 95 16.69 -9.51 20.51
N SER A 96 17.04 -10.73 20.92
CA SER A 96 17.72 -11.68 20.05
C SER A 96 16.85 -11.91 18.82
N VAL A 97 17.22 -11.32 17.69
CA VAL A 97 16.63 -11.64 16.39
C VAL A 97 16.97 -13.09 16.10
N PRO A 98 16.01 -14.02 15.94
CA PRO A 98 16.35 -15.34 15.41
C PRO A 98 16.83 -15.13 13.98
N VAL A 99 18.08 -15.50 13.72
CA VAL A 99 18.64 -15.63 12.37
C VAL A 99 18.01 -16.82 11.66
#